data_AF-A0A3Q2XN28-F1
#
_entry.id   AF-A0A3Q2XN28-F1
#
_cell.length_a   1.000
_cell.length_b   1.000
_cell.length_c   1.000
_cell.angle_alpha   90.00
_cell.angle_beta   90.00
_cell.angle_gamma   90.00
#
_symmetry.space_group_name_H-M   'P 1'
#
loop_
_entity.id
_entity.type
_entity.pdbx_description
1 polymer ?
#
loop_
_entity_poly.entity_id
_entity_poly.type
_entity_poly.pdbx_seq_one_letter_code
_entity_poly.pdbx_strand_id
1 'polypeptide(L)'
;MVLDLDLFRTDKGGDPELIREGQRKRFKDVTLVDKLVAADTEWRKCRFTADNLNKAKNLCSKSIGEKMKRKEPVGEDESIPEAAQNLEALTADILSALTVTQIKKVRVLVDEAMLKTDSERLKLEGERFSYLREIGNLLHPSVPISNDEDADNKVERTWGDCSVQKKYSHVDLVVMIDGFEGEKGAVVAGSRGYFLKGPLVFLEQALINYAMRILHNKNYTMLYTPFFMRKEVMQEVAQLSQFDDELYKVIGKGSERADDNSIDEKYLIATSEQPIAAFLREEWLKPEDLPIRYGGFSTCFRQEVGSHGRDTRGIFRVHQFEKIEQFVYASPHDGKSWEMFDEMIGTAEEFYQSLGIPYRIVNIVSGALNHAASKKLDLEAWFPGSGAFRELVSCSNCTDYQARRLRIRYGQTKKMMDKAEFVHMLNATMCATTRVMCAILENYQTEEGILVPEKLREFMPPGMTEIIKFVKPAPIDQEMSKKAKKQKNKQAGDQSLPDAMEQMSVNNS
;
A
#
# COMPACT_ATOMS: atom_id res chain seq x y z
N MET A 1 5.05 -1.92 8.37
CA MET A 1 4.00 -1.24 9.14
C MET A 1 3.50 -2.19 10.23
N VAL A 2 3.34 -1.78 11.49
CA VAL A 2 3.02 -2.69 12.63
C VAL A 2 2.32 -1.98 13.79
N LEU A 3 1.57 -2.72 14.61
CA LEU A 3 1.02 -2.26 15.91
C LEU A 3 2.11 -2.13 17.00
N ASP A 4 1.77 -1.46 18.11
CA ASP A 4 2.60 -1.46 19.33
C ASP A 4 2.65 -2.85 19.97
N LEU A 5 3.86 -3.34 20.28
CA LEU A 5 4.04 -4.61 20.99
C LEU A 5 3.44 -4.58 22.39
N ASP A 6 3.38 -3.43 23.04
CA ASP A 6 2.84 -3.36 24.41
C ASP A 6 1.33 -3.55 24.46
N LEU A 7 0.61 -3.39 23.34
CA LEU A 7 -0.80 -3.78 23.24
C LEU A 7 -1.00 -5.30 23.42
N PHE A 8 0.04 -6.10 23.18
CA PHE A 8 0.02 -7.55 23.33
C PHE A 8 0.53 -8.02 24.71
N ARG A 9 0.94 -7.10 25.60
CA ARG A 9 1.55 -7.41 26.88
C ARG A 9 0.65 -6.96 28.04
N THR A 10 0.07 -7.93 28.73
CA THR A 10 -0.80 -7.67 29.90
C THR A 10 -0.02 -7.00 31.04
N ASP A 11 1.26 -7.31 31.23
CA ASP A 11 2.15 -6.65 32.20
C ASP A 11 2.45 -5.17 31.87
N LYS A 12 2.11 -4.73 30.66
CA LYS A 12 2.25 -3.34 30.20
C LYS A 12 0.90 -2.61 30.07
N GLY A 13 -0.18 -3.23 30.54
CA GLY A 13 -1.54 -2.70 30.41
C GLY A 13 -2.18 -2.92 29.05
N GLY A 14 -1.56 -3.71 28.16
CA GLY A 14 -2.16 -4.14 26.91
C GLY A 14 -3.20 -5.23 27.10
N ASP A 15 -4.09 -5.36 26.13
CA ASP A 15 -5.13 -6.38 26.10
C ASP A 15 -5.08 -7.17 24.77
N PRO A 16 -4.43 -8.35 24.76
CA PRO A 16 -4.41 -9.22 23.59
C PRO A 16 -5.81 -9.60 23.08
N GLU A 17 -6.83 -9.63 23.94
CA GLU A 17 -8.18 -10.00 23.56
C GLU A 17 -8.84 -8.93 22.67
N LEU A 18 -8.57 -7.64 22.91
CA LEU A 18 -8.99 -6.57 22.01
C LEU A 18 -8.36 -6.72 20.63
N ILE A 19 -7.11 -7.17 20.56
CA ILE A 19 -6.44 -7.44 19.28
C ILE A 19 -7.04 -8.66 18.58
N ARG A 20 -7.37 -9.73 19.33
CA ARG A 20 -8.11 -10.89 18.78
C ARG A 20 -9.48 -10.49 18.25
N GLU A 21 -10.20 -9.62 18.95
CA GLU A 21 -11.47 -9.09 18.49
C GLU A 21 -11.30 -8.27 17.20
N GLY A 22 -10.26 -7.43 17.12
CA GLY A 22 -9.90 -6.70 15.91
C GLY A 22 -9.61 -7.63 14.71
N GLN A 23 -8.87 -8.72 14.94
CA GLN A 23 -8.62 -9.75 13.92
C GLN A 23 -9.90 -10.45 13.46
N ARG A 24 -10.80 -10.82 14.40
CA ARG A 24 -12.12 -11.39 14.07
C ARG A 24 -12.94 -10.42 13.22
N LYS A 25 -13.00 -9.15 13.62
CA LYS A 25 -13.71 -8.10 12.89
C LYS A 25 -13.15 -7.90 11.49
N ARG A 26 -11.85 -8.13 11.27
CA ARG A 26 -11.22 -8.08 9.94
C ARG A 26 -11.29 -9.40 9.15
N PHE A 27 -11.93 -10.44 9.69
CA PHE A 27 -11.99 -11.78 9.06
C PHE A 27 -10.59 -12.37 8.78
N LYS A 28 -9.66 -12.16 9.71
CA LYS A 28 -8.27 -12.64 9.64
C LYS A 28 -7.96 -13.66 10.74
N ASP A 29 -6.81 -14.33 10.61
CA ASP A 29 -6.38 -15.40 11.50
C ASP A 29 -6.06 -14.87 12.92
N VAL A 30 -6.96 -15.18 13.86
CA VAL A 30 -6.83 -14.80 15.27
C VAL A 30 -5.64 -15.50 15.94
N THR A 31 -5.22 -16.68 15.46
CA THR A 31 -4.13 -17.45 16.06
C THR A 31 -2.78 -16.74 15.95
N LEU A 32 -2.65 -15.77 15.04
CA LEU A 32 -1.45 -14.93 14.93
C LEU A 32 -1.18 -14.14 16.21
N VAL A 33 -2.23 -13.72 16.94
CA VAL A 33 -2.09 -13.01 18.22
C VAL A 33 -1.44 -13.92 19.25
N ASP A 34 -1.90 -15.17 19.35
CA ASP A 34 -1.37 -16.14 20.32
C ASP A 34 0.08 -16.54 19.99
N LYS A 35 0.37 -16.78 18.70
CA LYS A 35 1.73 -17.05 18.23
C LYS A 35 2.67 -15.89 18.53
N LEU A 36 2.22 -14.65 18.33
CA LEU A 36 2.98 -13.44 18.66
C LEU A 36 3.25 -13.34 20.16
N VAL A 37 2.23 -13.50 21.01
CA VAL A 37 2.37 -13.42 22.47
C VAL A 37 3.33 -14.51 22.99
N ALA A 38 3.23 -15.73 22.45
CA ALA A 38 4.14 -16.83 22.78
C ALA A 38 5.60 -16.49 22.38
N ALA A 39 5.82 -16.07 21.14
CA ALA A 39 7.15 -15.68 20.66
C ALA A 39 7.74 -14.49 21.45
N ASP A 40 6.92 -13.49 21.79
CA ASP A 40 7.36 -12.35 22.61
C ASP A 40 7.71 -12.76 24.05
N THR A 41 6.96 -13.71 24.63
CA THR A 41 7.22 -14.23 25.97
C THR A 41 8.54 -14.99 26.03
N GLU A 42 8.79 -15.88 25.08
CA GLU A 42 10.07 -16.59 24.98
C GLU A 42 11.22 -15.61 24.67
N TRP A 43 11.00 -14.63 23.79
CA TRP A 43 12.00 -13.60 23.50
C TRP A 43 12.40 -12.80 24.74
N ARG A 44 11.43 -12.44 25.60
CA ARG A 44 11.69 -11.73 26.86
C ARG A 44 12.46 -12.61 27.86
N LYS A 45 12.18 -13.92 27.91
CA LYS A 45 12.99 -14.87 28.71
C LYS A 45 14.43 -14.94 28.19
N CYS A 46 14.63 -15.09 26.88
CA CYS A 46 15.97 -15.06 26.29
C CYS A 46 16.72 -13.77 26.61
N ARG A 47 16.02 -12.62 26.60
CA ARG A 47 16.62 -11.34 26.97
C ARG A 47 17.07 -11.32 28.44
N PHE A 48 16.23 -11.81 29.34
CA PHE A 48 16.57 -11.93 30.77
C PHE A 48 17.78 -12.85 30.99
N THR A 49 17.81 -14.02 30.35
CA THR A 49 18.96 -14.94 30.38
C THR A 49 20.23 -14.28 29.83
N ALA A 50 20.15 -13.57 28.71
CA ALA A 50 21.29 -12.85 28.15
C ALA A 50 21.87 -11.80 29.11
N ASP A 51 21.01 -11.08 29.83
CA ASP A 51 21.45 -10.10 30.83
C ASP A 51 22.14 -10.77 32.03
N ASN A 52 21.65 -11.94 32.47
CA ASN A 52 22.29 -12.72 33.53
C ASN A 52 23.64 -13.31 33.09
N LEU A 53 23.73 -13.86 31.88
CA LEU A 53 24.98 -14.37 31.32
C LEU A 53 26.02 -13.26 31.16
N ASN A 54 25.62 -12.04 30.76
CA ASN A 54 26.51 -10.88 30.72
C ASN A 54 27.07 -10.53 32.12
N LYS A 55 26.22 -10.54 33.16
CA LYS A 55 26.68 -10.35 34.55
C LYS A 55 27.66 -11.44 34.96
N ALA A 56 27.36 -12.70 34.66
CA ALA A 56 28.23 -13.84 34.94
C ALA A 56 29.60 -13.73 34.25
N LYS A 57 29.64 -13.33 32.98
CA LYS A 57 30.87 -13.09 32.22
C LYS A 57 31.75 -12.01 32.84
N ASN A 58 31.12 -10.89 33.23
CA ASN A 58 31.81 -9.79 33.90
C ASN A 58 32.36 -10.22 35.25
N LEU A 59 31.58 -11.01 36.01
CA LEU A 59 32.01 -11.56 37.28
C LEU A 59 33.20 -12.52 37.13
N CYS A 60 33.15 -13.45 36.17
CA CYS A 60 34.27 -14.34 35.87
C CYS A 60 35.54 -13.55 35.52
N SER A 61 35.41 -12.51 34.69
CA SER A 61 36.54 -11.67 34.29
C SER A 61 37.14 -10.90 35.47
N LYS A 62 36.29 -10.39 36.37
CA LYS A 62 36.70 -9.74 37.62
C LYS A 62 37.44 -10.72 38.55
N SER A 63 36.88 -11.91 38.79
CA SER A 63 37.48 -12.92 39.65
C SER A 63 38.84 -13.41 39.12
N ILE A 64 38.99 -13.60 37.80
CA ILE A 64 40.29 -13.90 37.18
C ILE A 64 41.28 -12.77 37.47
N GLY A 65 40.89 -11.51 37.26
CA GLY A 65 41.76 -10.35 37.49
C GLY A 65 42.23 -10.24 38.95
N GLU A 66 41.32 -10.47 39.91
CA GLU A 66 41.63 -10.44 41.33
C GLU A 66 42.59 -11.56 41.75
N LYS A 67 42.35 -12.81 41.31
CA LYS A 67 43.23 -13.96 41.60
C LYS A 67 44.62 -13.80 40.99
N MET A 68 44.69 -13.30 39.74
CA MET A 68 45.97 -13.00 39.08
C MET A 68 46.75 -11.90 39.81
N LYS A 69 46.08 -10.85 40.30
CA LYS A 69 46.70 -9.79 41.11
C LYS A 69 47.25 -10.32 42.44
N ARG A 70 46.58 -11.30 43.04
CA ARG A 70 47.01 -11.98 44.28
C ARG A 70 48.07 -13.07 44.06
N LYS A 71 48.46 -13.35 42.81
CA LYS A 71 49.40 -14.42 42.42
C LYS A 71 48.97 -15.80 42.93
N GLU A 72 47.66 -16.06 42.98
CA GLU A 72 47.14 -17.40 43.30
C GLU A 72 47.60 -18.42 42.24
N PRO A 73 47.85 -19.69 42.63
CA PRO A 73 48.16 -20.74 41.66
C PRO A 73 47.08 -20.86 40.59
N VAL A 74 47.49 -20.95 39.33
CA VAL A 74 46.56 -20.98 38.19
C VAL A 74 45.66 -22.21 38.21
N GLY A 75 46.17 -23.33 38.73
CA GLY A 75 45.52 -24.64 38.75
C GLY A 75 45.57 -25.32 37.37
N GLU A 76 45.71 -26.63 37.34
CA GLU A 76 45.70 -27.43 36.09
C GLU A 76 44.37 -28.15 35.86
N ASP A 77 43.52 -28.23 36.88
CA ASP A 77 42.20 -28.85 36.80
C ASP A 77 41.28 -28.05 35.86
N GLU A 78 40.82 -28.69 34.81
CA GLU A 78 39.87 -28.13 33.85
C GLU A 78 38.42 -28.53 34.13
N SER A 79 38.19 -29.39 35.14
CA SER A 79 36.85 -29.86 35.48
C SER A 79 36.00 -28.74 36.07
N ILE A 80 34.71 -28.71 35.70
CA ILE A 80 33.76 -27.69 36.14
C ILE A 80 32.91 -28.28 37.27
N PRO A 81 33.04 -27.78 38.51
CA PRO A 81 32.23 -28.26 39.62
C PRO A 81 30.74 -28.02 39.39
N GLU A 82 29.90 -28.89 39.94
CA GLU A 82 28.43 -28.83 39.79
C GLU A 82 27.86 -27.46 40.18
N ALA A 83 28.40 -26.85 41.26
CA ALA A 83 28.03 -25.50 41.71
C ALA A 83 28.27 -24.40 40.67
N ALA A 84 29.15 -24.63 39.68
CA ALA A 84 29.48 -23.69 38.61
C ALA A 84 28.87 -24.07 37.24
N GLN A 85 28.05 -25.13 37.17
CA GLN A 85 27.37 -25.55 35.94
C GLN A 85 26.14 -24.67 35.63
N ASN A 86 25.48 -24.12 36.66
CA ASN A 86 24.39 -23.16 36.46
C ASN A 86 24.96 -21.76 36.17
N LEU A 87 25.20 -21.48 34.89
CA LEU A 87 25.85 -20.26 34.41
C LEU A 87 25.09 -18.97 34.76
N GLU A 88 23.76 -19.04 34.90
CA GLU A 88 22.92 -17.87 35.23
C GLU A 88 22.94 -17.53 36.73
N ALA A 89 23.31 -18.48 37.59
CA ALA A 89 23.32 -18.34 39.03
C ALA A 89 24.74 -18.19 39.61
N LEU A 90 25.74 -17.85 38.79
CA LEU A 90 27.11 -17.67 39.24
C LEU A 90 27.24 -16.50 40.22
N THR A 91 27.78 -16.79 41.41
CA THR A 91 28.03 -15.81 42.46
C THR A 91 29.53 -15.64 42.72
N ALA A 92 29.89 -14.56 43.42
CA ALA A 92 31.28 -14.31 43.79
C ALA A 92 31.85 -15.43 44.67
N ASP A 93 31.03 -15.99 45.56
CA ASP A 93 31.41 -17.08 46.47
C ASP A 93 31.73 -18.36 45.69
N ILE A 94 30.88 -18.73 44.74
CA ILE A 94 31.11 -19.89 43.86
C ILE A 94 32.43 -19.73 43.10
N LEU A 95 32.66 -18.56 42.50
CA LEU A 95 33.88 -18.31 41.73
C LEU A 95 35.14 -18.17 42.60
N SER A 96 35.00 -17.77 43.86
CA SER A 96 36.12 -17.66 44.79
C SER A 96 36.76 -19.02 45.10
N ALA A 97 35.95 -20.07 45.13
CA ALA A 97 36.34 -21.45 45.39
C ALA A 97 37.02 -22.14 44.17
N LEU A 98 36.95 -21.53 42.99
CA LEU A 98 37.52 -22.07 41.75
C LEU A 98 38.95 -21.58 41.50
N THR A 99 39.71 -22.39 40.74
CA THR A 99 41.02 -21.99 40.20
C THR A 99 40.88 -21.08 38.98
N VAL A 100 41.96 -20.40 38.58
CA VAL A 100 41.94 -19.53 37.39
C VAL A 100 41.61 -20.33 36.12
N THR A 101 42.12 -21.56 35.98
CA THR A 101 41.82 -22.44 34.84
C THR A 101 40.34 -22.81 34.78
N GLN A 102 39.73 -23.18 35.92
CA GLN A 102 38.29 -23.49 35.99
C GLN A 102 37.43 -22.27 35.66
N ILE A 103 37.75 -21.08 36.18
CA ILE A 103 36.98 -19.85 35.87
C ILE A 103 37.11 -19.49 34.38
N LYS A 104 38.29 -19.71 33.76
CA LYS A 104 38.46 -19.55 32.31
C LYS A 104 37.56 -20.51 31.53
N LYS A 105 37.46 -21.78 31.94
CA LYS A 105 36.56 -22.77 31.30
C LYS A 105 35.09 -22.40 31.47
N VAL A 106 34.67 -22.01 32.69
CA VAL A 106 33.32 -21.49 32.95
C VAL A 106 33.01 -20.29 32.06
N ARG A 107 33.96 -19.36 31.92
CA ARG A 107 33.78 -18.20 31.03
C ARG A 107 33.59 -18.60 29.57
N VAL A 108 34.32 -19.60 29.07
CA VAL A 108 34.11 -20.12 27.71
C VAL A 108 32.69 -20.67 27.55
N LEU A 109 32.18 -21.43 28.53
CA LEU A 109 30.79 -21.90 28.48
C LEU A 109 29.76 -20.75 28.56
N VAL A 110 30.04 -19.70 29.34
CA VAL A 110 29.21 -18.49 29.35
C VAL A 110 29.19 -17.83 27.98
N ASP A 111 30.36 -17.68 27.32
CA ASP A 111 30.46 -17.11 25.98
C ASP A 111 29.68 -17.96 24.94
N GLU A 112 29.76 -19.29 25.01
CA GLU A 112 28.98 -20.21 24.16
C GLU A 112 27.47 -20.11 24.43
N ALA A 113 27.05 -20.06 25.70
CA ALA A 113 25.66 -19.90 26.10
C ALA A 113 25.10 -18.54 25.64
N MET A 114 25.91 -17.48 25.69
CA MET A 114 25.54 -16.16 25.17
C MET A 114 25.30 -16.20 23.66
N LEU A 115 26.19 -16.83 22.88
CA LEU A 115 26.02 -16.97 21.43
C LEU A 115 24.75 -17.75 21.08
N LYS A 116 24.48 -18.85 21.80
CA LYS A 116 23.25 -19.64 21.63
C LYS A 116 22.01 -18.83 21.96
N THR A 117 22.04 -18.09 23.08
CA THR A 117 20.91 -17.25 23.52
C THR A 117 20.64 -16.12 22.54
N ASP A 118 21.67 -15.48 21.98
CA ASP A 118 21.50 -14.43 20.99
C ASP A 118 20.97 -14.96 19.66
N SER A 119 21.42 -16.14 19.22
CA SER A 119 20.87 -16.81 18.03
C SER A 119 19.38 -17.12 18.19
N GLU A 120 18.95 -17.66 19.34
CA GLU A 120 17.53 -17.92 19.60
C GLU A 120 16.73 -16.61 19.71
N ARG A 121 17.30 -15.58 20.34
CA ARG A 121 16.68 -14.24 20.42
C ARG A 121 16.42 -13.65 19.04
N LEU A 122 17.37 -13.73 18.12
CA LEU A 122 17.23 -13.24 16.73
C LEU A 122 16.17 -14.04 15.96
N LYS A 123 16.13 -15.37 16.14
CA LYS A 123 15.10 -16.23 15.56
C LYS A 123 13.70 -15.85 16.06
N LEU A 124 13.51 -15.75 17.38
CA LEU A 124 12.24 -15.35 17.99
C LEU A 124 11.82 -13.94 17.59
N GLU A 125 12.77 -13.02 17.42
CA GLU A 125 12.50 -11.68 16.91
C GLU A 125 11.97 -11.71 15.46
N GLY A 126 12.57 -12.55 14.60
CA GLY A 126 12.08 -12.80 13.24
C GLY A 126 10.68 -13.43 13.21
N GLU A 127 10.43 -14.46 14.02
CA GLU A 127 9.10 -15.09 14.15
C GLU A 127 8.05 -14.09 14.65
N ARG A 128 8.33 -13.40 15.75
CA ARG A 128 7.45 -12.35 16.32
C ARG A 128 7.13 -11.28 15.28
N PHE A 129 8.13 -10.81 14.54
CA PHE A 129 7.94 -9.81 13.50
C PHE A 129 7.10 -10.33 12.33
N SER A 130 7.30 -11.60 11.93
CA SER A 130 6.53 -12.22 10.86
C SER A 130 5.03 -12.30 11.19
N TYR A 131 4.68 -12.61 12.45
CA TYR A 131 3.29 -12.61 12.91
C TYR A 131 2.74 -11.18 13.04
N LEU A 132 3.51 -10.28 13.64
CA LEU A 132 3.08 -8.89 13.86
C LEU A 132 2.77 -8.15 12.55
N ARG A 133 3.49 -8.45 11.46
CA ARG A 133 3.29 -7.80 10.16
C ARG A 133 1.93 -8.08 9.52
N GLU A 134 1.34 -9.24 9.81
CA GLU A 134 0.04 -9.67 9.25
C GLU A 134 -1.14 -9.26 10.16
N ILE A 135 -0.87 -8.64 11.32
CA ILE A 135 -1.91 -8.14 12.22
C ILE A 135 -2.22 -6.68 11.88
N GLY A 136 -3.38 -6.46 11.24
CA GLY A 136 -3.86 -5.13 10.89
C GLY A 136 -4.14 -4.21 12.07
N ASN A 137 -4.22 -2.92 11.75
CA ASN A 137 -4.45 -1.81 12.67
C ASN A 137 -5.79 -1.93 13.43
N LEU A 138 -5.92 -1.21 14.54
CA LEU A 138 -7.16 -1.08 15.28
C LEU A 138 -8.23 -0.40 14.41
N LEU A 139 -9.44 -0.95 14.41
CA LEU A 139 -10.56 -0.42 13.62
C LEU A 139 -11.19 0.77 14.32
N HIS A 140 -11.55 1.79 13.54
CA HIS A 140 -12.42 2.85 14.05
C HIS A 140 -13.82 2.28 14.37
N PRO A 141 -14.51 2.73 15.44
CA PRO A 141 -15.81 2.18 15.84
C PRO A 141 -16.92 2.28 14.77
N SER A 142 -16.79 3.18 13.81
CA SER A 142 -17.78 3.36 12.72
C SER A 142 -17.51 2.55 11.45
N VAL A 143 -16.51 1.66 11.44
CA VAL A 143 -16.28 0.74 10.32
C VAL A 143 -17.38 -0.32 10.31
N PRO A 144 -18.07 -0.57 9.16
CA PRO A 144 -19.03 -1.66 9.05
C PRO A 144 -18.31 -3.01 9.12
N ILE A 145 -18.80 -3.92 9.98
CA ILE A 145 -18.17 -5.23 10.19
C ILE A 145 -18.77 -6.25 9.22
N SER A 146 -18.11 -6.44 8.09
CA SER A 146 -18.47 -7.45 7.08
C SER A 146 -17.26 -7.82 6.20
N ASN A 147 -17.40 -8.91 5.44
CA ASN A 147 -16.46 -9.36 4.44
C ASN A 147 -17.03 -9.29 3.01
N ASP A 148 -18.24 -8.74 2.84
CA ASP A 148 -18.91 -8.54 1.55
C ASP A 148 -18.98 -7.05 1.22
N GLU A 149 -18.19 -6.61 0.25
CA GLU A 149 -18.16 -5.21 -0.20
C GLU A 149 -19.43 -4.81 -0.97
N ASP A 150 -20.01 -5.71 -1.77
CA ASP A 150 -21.14 -5.37 -2.62
C ASP A 150 -22.43 -5.21 -1.82
N ALA A 151 -22.59 -6.01 -0.76
CA ALA A 151 -23.77 -6.00 0.10
C ALA A 151 -23.69 -4.98 1.25
N ASP A 152 -22.54 -4.87 1.94
CA ASP A 152 -22.47 -4.27 3.27
C ASP A 152 -21.65 -2.99 3.36
N ASN A 153 -21.01 -2.56 2.26
CA ASN A 153 -20.39 -1.25 2.20
C ASN A 153 -21.46 -0.16 2.41
N LYS A 154 -21.24 0.69 3.41
CA LYS A 154 -22.24 1.69 3.82
C LYS A 154 -22.10 2.97 3.01
N VAL A 155 -23.14 3.36 2.28
CA VAL A 155 -23.20 4.67 1.62
C VAL A 155 -23.42 5.75 2.68
N GLU A 156 -22.44 6.64 2.84
CA GLU A 156 -22.51 7.75 3.81
C GLU A 156 -23.12 9.00 3.18
N ARG A 157 -22.79 9.28 1.91
CA ARG A 157 -23.21 10.49 1.18
C ARG A 157 -23.39 10.21 -0.31
N THR A 158 -24.20 11.00 -0.98
CA THR A 158 -24.38 10.99 -2.45
C THR A 158 -24.44 12.43 -2.97
N TRP A 159 -23.89 12.67 -4.15
CA TRP A 159 -23.91 13.99 -4.80
C TRP A 159 -24.17 13.87 -6.31
N GLY A 160 -24.96 14.80 -6.85
CA GLY A 160 -25.35 14.81 -8.26
C GLY A 160 -26.41 13.77 -8.63
N ASP A 161 -26.76 13.69 -9.91
CA ASP A 161 -27.70 12.70 -10.43
C ASP A 161 -26.95 11.41 -10.83
N CYS A 162 -27.11 10.38 -9.99
CA CYS A 162 -26.50 9.06 -10.19
C CYS A 162 -27.43 8.06 -10.88
N SER A 163 -28.47 8.53 -11.58
CA SER A 163 -29.43 7.68 -12.30
C SER A 163 -29.40 7.85 -13.81
N VAL A 164 -28.87 8.97 -14.30
CA VAL A 164 -28.78 9.28 -15.73
C VAL A 164 -27.92 8.22 -16.43
N GLN A 165 -28.45 7.69 -17.53
CA GLN A 165 -27.69 6.85 -18.45
C GLN A 165 -27.34 7.64 -19.72
N LYS A 166 -26.19 7.32 -20.31
CA LYS A 166 -25.71 7.93 -21.56
C LYS A 166 -25.29 6.84 -22.55
N LYS A 167 -25.11 7.25 -23.80
CA LYS A 167 -25.05 6.32 -24.94
C LYS A 167 -23.80 5.45 -24.95
N TYR A 168 -22.62 6.05 -24.82
CA TYR A 168 -21.35 5.36 -24.98
C TYR A 168 -20.59 5.25 -23.66
N SER A 169 -19.92 4.11 -23.47
CA SER A 169 -18.98 3.90 -22.38
C SER A 169 -17.64 4.61 -22.65
N HIS A 170 -16.85 4.83 -21.61
CA HIS A 170 -15.52 5.42 -21.75
C HIS A 170 -14.62 4.64 -22.73
N VAL A 171 -14.83 3.33 -22.91
CA VAL A 171 -14.07 2.47 -23.82
C VAL A 171 -14.24 2.89 -25.28
N ASP A 172 -15.45 3.26 -25.69
CA ASP A 172 -15.72 3.74 -27.04
C ASP A 172 -15.26 5.19 -27.19
N LEU A 173 -15.55 6.01 -26.17
CA LEU A 173 -15.28 7.45 -26.21
C LEU A 173 -13.80 7.79 -26.35
N VAL A 174 -12.90 7.06 -25.67
CA VAL A 174 -11.44 7.26 -25.84
C VAL A 174 -10.97 7.01 -27.27
N VAL A 175 -11.66 6.16 -28.04
CA VAL A 175 -11.36 5.88 -29.44
C VAL A 175 -12.00 6.92 -30.36
N MET A 176 -13.24 7.32 -30.10
CA MET A 176 -13.99 8.27 -30.92
C MET A 176 -13.32 9.65 -31.02
N ILE A 177 -12.61 10.07 -29.97
CA ILE A 177 -11.81 11.32 -29.95
C ILE A 177 -10.36 11.14 -30.42
N ASP A 178 -9.99 9.93 -30.90
CA ASP A 178 -8.62 9.54 -31.26
C ASP A 178 -7.58 9.80 -30.15
N GLY A 179 -7.98 9.65 -28.89
CA GLY A 179 -7.15 9.92 -27.72
C GLY A 179 -6.34 8.71 -27.23
N PHE A 180 -6.63 7.51 -27.74
CA PHE A 180 -6.12 6.25 -27.22
C PHE A 180 -5.67 5.30 -28.34
N GLU A 181 -4.59 4.58 -28.09
CA GLU A 181 -4.09 3.50 -28.94
C GLU A 181 -3.67 2.30 -28.07
N GLY A 182 -4.58 1.33 -27.94
CA GLY A 182 -4.39 0.13 -27.13
C GLY A 182 -3.70 -1.01 -27.85
N GLU A 183 -3.93 -1.19 -29.16
CA GLU A 183 -3.36 -2.32 -29.90
C GLU A 183 -1.84 -2.18 -30.01
N LYS A 184 -1.34 -0.99 -30.35
CA LYS A 184 0.10 -0.73 -30.37
C LYS A 184 0.69 -0.66 -28.95
N GLY A 185 -0.09 -0.19 -27.98
CA GLY A 185 0.32 -0.22 -26.58
C GLY A 185 0.58 -1.64 -26.09
N ALA A 186 -0.30 -2.58 -26.45
CA ALA A 186 -0.15 -3.99 -26.12
C ALA A 186 1.10 -4.63 -26.74
N VAL A 187 1.44 -4.25 -27.98
CA VAL A 187 2.67 -4.70 -28.65
C VAL A 187 3.93 -4.20 -27.93
N VAL A 188 3.92 -2.94 -27.45
CA VAL A 188 5.10 -2.31 -26.86
C VAL A 188 5.32 -2.69 -25.40
N ALA A 189 4.26 -2.65 -24.58
CA ALA A 189 4.35 -2.78 -23.13
C ALA A 189 3.69 -4.04 -22.55
N GLY A 190 3.13 -4.90 -23.41
CA GLY A 190 2.33 -6.06 -23.00
C GLY A 190 0.86 -5.71 -22.72
N SER A 191 0.08 -6.70 -22.28
CA SER A 191 -1.36 -6.54 -22.02
C SER A 191 -1.66 -5.31 -21.14
N ARG A 192 -2.76 -4.59 -21.43
CA ARG A 192 -3.13 -3.29 -20.82
C ARG A 192 -2.14 -2.14 -21.05
N GLY A 193 -1.09 -2.33 -21.85
CA GLY A 193 -0.26 -1.25 -22.38
C GLY A 193 -1.08 -0.33 -23.28
N TYR A 194 -0.85 0.98 -23.20
CA TYR A 194 -1.57 1.98 -23.97
C TYR A 194 -0.66 3.14 -24.37
N PHE A 195 -1.03 3.82 -25.45
CA PHE A 195 -0.58 5.18 -25.73
C PHE A 195 -1.75 6.15 -25.58
N LEU A 196 -1.52 7.22 -24.82
CA LEU A 196 -2.39 8.39 -24.80
C LEU A 196 -1.93 9.38 -25.89
N LYS A 197 -2.86 10.00 -26.61
CA LYS A 197 -2.56 10.91 -27.72
C LYS A 197 -3.49 12.13 -27.74
N GLY A 198 -3.01 13.19 -28.40
CA GLY A 198 -3.82 14.34 -28.79
C GLY A 198 -4.64 14.92 -27.63
N PRO A 199 -5.99 14.96 -27.74
CA PRO A 199 -6.83 15.64 -26.77
C PRO A 199 -6.74 15.07 -25.35
N LEU A 200 -6.53 13.76 -25.19
CA LEU A 200 -6.44 13.17 -23.84
C LEU A 200 -5.14 13.51 -23.12
N VAL A 201 -4.03 13.73 -23.85
CA VAL A 201 -2.79 14.22 -23.24
C VAL A 201 -3.00 15.61 -22.63
N PHE A 202 -3.70 16.50 -23.35
CA PHE A 202 -4.02 17.83 -22.83
C PHE A 202 -5.02 17.77 -21.67
N LEU A 203 -6.03 16.91 -21.75
CA LEU A 203 -7.00 16.72 -20.65
C LEU A 203 -6.33 16.18 -19.39
N GLU A 204 -5.39 15.25 -19.52
CA GLU A 204 -4.58 14.75 -18.41
C GLU A 204 -3.74 15.88 -17.78
N GLN A 205 -3.03 16.67 -18.59
CA GLN A 205 -2.27 17.82 -18.08
C GLN A 205 -3.17 18.86 -17.41
N ALA A 206 -4.38 19.10 -17.94
CA ALA A 206 -5.37 19.97 -17.31
C ALA A 206 -5.80 19.46 -15.93
N LEU A 207 -6.09 18.16 -15.81
CA LEU A 207 -6.44 17.52 -14.55
C LEU A 207 -5.31 17.60 -13.52
N ILE A 208 -4.07 17.34 -13.94
CA ILE A 208 -2.89 17.43 -13.08
C ILE A 208 -2.76 18.86 -12.53
N ASN A 209 -2.72 19.86 -13.41
CA ASN A 209 -2.57 21.26 -13.00
C ASN A 209 -3.71 21.73 -12.11
N TYR A 210 -4.95 21.34 -12.41
CA TYR A 210 -6.11 21.73 -11.61
C TYR A 210 -6.08 21.11 -10.20
N ALA A 211 -5.83 19.81 -10.10
CA ALA A 211 -5.73 19.12 -8.81
C ALA A 211 -4.60 19.70 -7.94
N MET A 212 -3.42 19.95 -8.54
CA MET A 212 -2.29 20.54 -7.83
C MET A 212 -2.60 21.95 -7.32
N ARG A 213 -3.29 22.80 -8.12
CA ARG A 213 -3.70 24.14 -7.68
C ARG A 213 -4.68 24.10 -6.51
N ILE A 214 -5.63 23.17 -6.48
CA ILE A 214 -6.55 23.02 -5.35
C ILE A 214 -5.80 22.66 -4.07
N LEU A 215 -4.91 21.67 -4.15
CA LEU A 215 -4.11 21.26 -2.98
C LEU A 215 -3.19 22.39 -2.51
N HIS A 216 -2.50 23.08 -3.43
CA HIS A 216 -1.69 24.25 -3.09
C HIS A 216 -2.50 25.32 -2.35
N ASN A 217 -3.72 25.63 -2.81
CA ASN A 217 -4.61 26.61 -2.17
C ASN A 217 -5.13 26.15 -0.79
N LYS A 218 -5.07 24.84 -0.51
CA LYS A 218 -5.33 24.24 0.82
C LYS A 218 -4.04 24.00 1.62
N ASN A 219 -2.97 24.72 1.31
CA ASN A 219 -1.68 24.68 2.02
C ASN A 219 -0.98 23.32 1.98
N TYR A 220 -1.22 22.52 0.95
CA TYR A 220 -0.38 21.35 0.68
C TYR A 220 0.90 21.77 -0.03
N THR A 221 2.04 21.24 0.42
CA THR A 221 3.31 21.36 -0.29
C THR A 221 3.32 20.34 -1.43
N MET A 222 3.42 20.81 -2.67
CA MET A 222 3.48 19.90 -3.82
C MET A 222 4.82 19.16 -3.84
N LEU A 223 4.76 17.83 -3.99
CA LEU A 223 5.93 16.96 -3.88
C LEU A 223 5.97 15.97 -5.04
N TYR A 224 6.99 16.11 -5.89
CA TYR A 224 7.32 15.13 -6.92
C TYR A 224 8.24 14.07 -6.32
N THR A 225 7.90 12.78 -6.48
CA THR A 225 8.58 11.69 -5.78
C THR A 225 9.45 10.86 -6.73
N PRO A 226 10.53 10.21 -6.23
CA PRO A 226 11.17 9.12 -6.97
C PRO A 226 10.17 8.00 -7.28
N PHE A 227 10.24 7.43 -8.48
CA PHE A 227 9.31 6.38 -8.92
C PHE A 227 9.76 4.97 -8.55
N PHE A 228 10.92 4.84 -7.92
CA PHE A 228 11.43 3.58 -7.39
C PHE A 228 11.96 3.77 -5.97
N MET A 229 11.80 2.74 -5.15
CA MET A 229 12.31 2.70 -3.78
C MET A 229 13.21 1.48 -3.58
N ARG A 230 14.23 1.63 -2.73
CA ARG A 230 15.08 0.50 -2.32
C ARG A 230 14.25 -0.55 -1.58
N LYS A 231 14.55 -1.84 -1.79
CA LYS A 231 13.83 -2.96 -1.17
C LYS A 231 13.62 -2.79 0.34
N GLU A 232 14.68 -2.42 1.06
CA GLU A 232 14.65 -2.24 2.52
C GLU A 232 13.64 -1.17 2.97
N VAL A 233 13.47 -0.10 2.19
CA VAL A 233 12.55 1.01 2.51
C VAL A 233 11.14 0.65 2.08
N MET A 234 10.98 0.04 0.91
CA MET A 234 9.66 -0.43 0.43
C MET A 234 9.02 -1.41 1.41
N GLN A 235 9.80 -2.30 2.02
CA GLN A 235 9.32 -3.25 3.03
C GLN A 235 8.78 -2.58 4.32
N GLU A 236 9.04 -1.29 4.53
CA GLU A 236 8.52 -0.55 5.67
C GLU A 236 7.11 0.00 5.41
N VAL A 237 6.78 0.26 4.13
CA VAL A 237 5.56 0.94 3.66
C VAL A 237 4.63 0.07 2.81
N ALA A 238 5.06 -1.11 2.38
CA ALA A 238 4.24 -2.09 1.65
C ALA A 238 4.01 -3.37 2.49
N GLN A 239 2.85 -4.02 2.26
CA GLN A 239 2.53 -5.35 2.80
C GLN A 239 3.19 -6.43 1.93
N LEU A 240 3.36 -7.64 2.48
CA LEU A 240 3.99 -8.73 1.73
C LEU A 240 3.23 -9.09 0.45
N SER A 241 1.91 -9.22 0.53
CA SER A 241 1.07 -9.51 -0.64
C SER A 241 1.27 -8.50 -1.77
N GLN A 242 1.53 -7.23 -1.43
CA GLN A 242 1.77 -6.20 -2.44
C GLN A 242 3.07 -6.42 -3.22
N PHE A 243 4.09 -7.07 -2.66
CA PHE A 243 5.31 -7.42 -3.39
C PHE A 243 5.04 -8.43 -4.50
N ASP A 244 4.12 -9.36 -4.27
CA ASP A 244 3.80 -10.43 -5.21
C ASP A 244 2.73 -9.99 -6.23
N ASP A 245 1.75 -9.20 -5.80
CA ASP A 245 0.56 -8.89 -6.59
C ASP A 245 0.54 -7.50 -7.25
N GLU A 246 1.29 -6.53 -6.70
CA GLU A 246 1.16 -5.11 -7.06
C GLU A 246 2.48 -4.48 -7.55
N LEU A 247 3.63 -4.80 -6.95
CA LEU A 247 4.88 -4.07 -7.16
C LEU A 247 5.79 -4.66 -8.24
N TYR A 248 6.12 -3.84 -9.25
CA TYR A 248 7.17 -4.19 -10.21
C TYR A 248 8.56 -4.10 -9.57
N LYS A 249 9.39 -5.14 -9.76
CA LYS A 249 10.79 -5.15 -9.36
C LYS A 249 11.69 -4.52 -10.43
N VAL A 250 12.60 -3.65 -10.01
CA VAL A 250 13.65 -3.03 -10.82
C VAL A 250 14.99 -3.59 -10.41
N ILE A 251 15.76 -4.07 -11.38
CA ILE A 251 17.09 -4.62 -11.18
C ILE A 251 18.10 -3.65 -11.77
N GLY A 252 18.98 -3.11 -10.92
CA GLY A 252 20.09 -2.24 -11.33
C GLY A 252 21.43 -2.76 -10.84
N LYS A 253 22.53 -2.17 -11.32
CA LYS A 253 23.84 -2.36 -10.69
C LYS A 253 23.84 -1.71 -9.30
N GLY A 254 24.52 -2.34 -8.34
CA GLY A 254 24.66 -1.79 -6.98
C GLY A 254 25.59 -0.59 -6.90
N SER A 255 26.39 -0.36 -7.95
CA SER A 255 27.30 0.76 -8.08
C SER A 255 27.43 1.19 -9.54
N GLU A 256 27.77 2.45 -9.75
CA GLU A 256 28.09 3.02 -11.06
C GLU A 256 29.49 2.61 -11.55
N ARG A 257 30.28 1.92 -10.70
CA ARG A 257 31.62 1.47 -11.06
C ARG A 257 31.56 0.23 -11.96
N ALA A 258 32.44 0.20 -12.96
CA ALA A 258 32.47 -0.87 -13.96
C ALA A 258 32.94 -2.22 -13.40
N ASP A 259 33.75 -2.22 -12.35
CA ASP A 259 34.29 -3.40 -11.66
C ASP A 259 33.32 -4.00 -10.64
N ASP A 260 32.24 -3.29 -10.30
CA ASP A 260 31.23 -3.75 -9.36
C ASP A 260 30.15 -4.58 -10.08
N ASN A 261 30.08 -5.86 -9.71
CA ASN A 261 29.12 -6.82 -10.23
C ASN A 261 27.94 -7.06 -9.26
N SER A 262 27.83 -6.26 -8.20
CA SER A 262 26.67 -6.34 -7.30
C SER A 262 25.40 -5.87 -8.00
N ILE A 263 24.30 -6.50 -7.62
CA ILE A 263 22.96 -6.17 -8.10
C ILE A 263 22.21 -5.51 -6.96
N ASP A 264 21.51 -4.42 -7.26
CA ASP A 264 20.60 -3.77 -6.32
C ASP A 264 19.15 -3.93 -6.79
N GLU A 265 18.31 -4.39 -5.86
CA GLU A 265 16.88 -4.58 -6.08
C GLU A 265 16.10 -3.37 -5.56
N LYS A 266 15.37 -2.74 -6.47
CA LYS A 266 14.42 -1.67 -6.17
C LYS A 266 13.02 -2.08 -6.61
N TYR A 267 12.01 -1.32 -6.22
CA TYR A 267 10.62 -1.55 -6.62
C TYR A 267 10.02 -0.26 -7.14
N LEU A 268 9.30 -0.31 -8.26
CA LEU A 268 8.49 0.81 -8.70
C LEU A 268 7.36 1.06 -7.71
N ILE A 269 7.02 2.32 -7.52
CA ILE A 269 5.96 2.71 -6.58
C ILE A 269 4.58 2.41 -7.17
N ALA A 270 3.67 1.88 -6.36
CA ALA A 270 2.25 1.71 -6.70
C ALA A 270 1.41 2.96 -6.41
N THR A 271 2.00 3.90 -5.67
CA THR A 271 1.36 5.12 -5.16
C THR A 271 2.43 6.08 -4.61
N SER A 272 2.22 7.40 -4.69
CA SER A 272 3.14 8.38 -4.08
C SER A 272 3.11 8.33 -2.55
N GLU A 273 2.07 7.77 -1.95
CA GLU A 273 2.00 7.43 -0.53
C GLU A 273 3.28 6.72 -0.04
N GLN A 274 3.81 5.77 -0.79
CA GLN A 274 4.96 4.95 -0.38
C GLN A 274 6.24 5.80 -0.16
N PRO A 275 6.72 6.57 -1.16
CA PRO A 275 7.88 7.44 -0.96
C PRO A 275 7.58 8.60 -0.01
N ILE A 276 6.36 9.14 0.01
CA ILE A 276 6.01 10.25 0.92
C ILE A 276 6.00 9.78 2.37
N ALA A 277 5.45 8.61 2.67
CA ALA A 277 5.49 8.01 4.00
C ALA A 277 6.94 7.79 4.47
N ALA A 278 7.82 7.34 3.57
CA ALA A 278 9.23 7.14 3.88
C ALA A 278 10.07 8.45 3.90
N PHE A 279 9.50 9.58 3.51
CA PHE A 279 10.22 10.85 3.34
C PHE A 279 10.78 11.37 4.67
N LEU A 280 10.00 11.28 5.76
CA LEU A 280 10.38 11.73 7.11
C LEU A 280 10.78 10.54 8.01
N ARG A 281 11.25 9.44 7.42
CA ARG A 281 11.67 8.22 8.13
C ARG A 281 12.74 8.54 9.18
N GLU A 282 12.58 7.98 10.38
CA GLU A 282 13.42 8.18 11.57
C GLU A 282 13.40 9.57 12.22
N GLU A 283 12.57 10.51 11.73
CA GLU A 283 12.51 11.87 12.27
C GLU A 283 11.70 12.02 13.56
N TRP A 284 11.91 13.15 14.23
CA TRP A 284 11.11 13.65 15.35
C TRP A 284 10.41 14.93 14.92
N LEU A 285 9.11 14.86 14.67
CA LEU A 285 8.33 15.99 14.18
C LEU A 285 7.84 16.85 15.33
N LYS A 286 8.03 18.17 15.22
CA LYS A 286 7.60 19.10 16.27
C LYS A 286 6.09 19.29 16.24
N PRO A 287 5.42 19.41 17.39
CA PRO A 287 3.98 19.64 17.46
C PRO A 287 3.51 20.86 16.67
N GLU A 288 4.29 21.96 16.69
CA GLU A 288 3.98 23.20 15.99
C GLU A 288 4.06 23.12 14.46
N ASP A 289 4.74 22.12 13.91
CA ASP A 289 4.84 21.90 12.47
C ASP A 289 3.65 21.05 11.94
N LEU A 290 2.87 20.41 12.83
CA LEU A 290 1.76 19.54 12.47
C LEU A 290 0.44 20.33 12.37
N PRO A 291 -0.42 20.05 11.37
CA PRO A 291 -0.27 19.00 10.37
C PRO A 291 0.65 19.38 9.20
N ILE A 292 1.56 18.48 8.82
CA ILE A 292 2.37 18.61 7.59
C ILE A 292 1.60 17.96 6.44
N ARG A 293 1.38 18.72 5.35
CA ARG A 293 0.52 18.36 4.23
C ARG A 293 1.33 18.30 2.93
N TYR A 294 1.31 17.15 2.25
CA TYR A 294 1.96 16.94 0.95
C TYR A 294 0.96 16.60 -0.15
N GLY A 295 1.05 17.31 -1.26
CA GLY A 295 0.37 16.98 -2.51
C GLY A 295 1.33 16.17 -3.39
N GLY A 296 1.25 14.84 -3.30
CA GLY A 296 2.09 13.93 -4.08
C GLY A 296 1.73 13.96 -5.56
N PHE A 297 2.72 14.07 -6.45
CA PHE A 297 2.55 13.88 -7.89
C PHE A 297 3.54 12.84 -8.39
N SER A 298 3.02 11.73 -8.93
CA SER A 298 3.83 10.66 -9.49
C SER A 298 3.11 9.83 -10.54
N THR A 299 3.90 9.16 -11.38
CA THR A 299 3.43 7.99 -12.12
C THR A 299 3.44 6.78 -11.19
N CYS A 300 2.32 6.05 -11.16
CA CYS A 300 2.11 4.85 -10.36
C CYS A 300 2.18 3.61 -11.25
N PHE A 301 2.77 2.53 -10.72
CA PHE A 301 2.96 1.26 -11.42
C PHE A 301 2.33 0.12 -10.63
N ARG A 302 1.37 -0.61 -11.24
CA ARG A 302 0.69 -1.74 -10.60
C ARG A 302 0.66 -2.96 -11.51
N GLN A 303 1.10 -4.11 -11.00
CA GLN A 303 1.06 -5.38 -11.76
C GLN A 303 -0.37 -5.90 -11.98
N GLU A 304 -1.31 -5.49 -11.13
CA GLU A 304 -2.74 -5.85 -11.24
C GLU A 304 -2.99 -7.38 -11.28
N VAL A 305 -2.14 -8.16 -10.60
CA VAL A 305 -2.30 -9.60 -10.46
C VAL A 305 -3.62 -9.91 -9.73
N GLY A 306 -4.31 -10.97 -10.14
CA GLY A 306 -5.63 -11.34 -9.59
C GLY A 306 -6.83 -10.67 -10.26
N SER A 307 -6.63 -9.68 -11.15
CA SER A 307 -7.72 -9.00 -11.88
C SER A 307 -7.92 -9.52 -13.31
N HIS A 308 -7.56 -10.77 -13.59
CA HIS A 308 -7.58 -11.33 -14.95
C HIS A 308 -8.97 -11.23 -15.58
N GLY A 309 -9.05 -10.68 -16.79
CA GLY A 309 -10.32 -10.51 -17.52
C GLY A 309 -11.21 -9.34 -17.07
N ARG A 310 -10.87 -8.64 -15.98
CA ARG A 310 -11.62 -7.46 -15.50
C ARG A 310 -11.12 -6.17 -16.15
N ASP A 311 -12.05 -5.34 -16.64
CA ASP A 311 -11.81 -4.01 -17.22
C ASP A 311 -10.61 -3.97 -18.20
N THR A 312 -10.50 -4.97 -19.08
CA THR A 312 -9.32 -5.14 -19.98
C THR A 312 -9.26 -4.16 -21.15
N ARG A 313 -10.28 -3.32 -21.34
CA ARG A 313 -10.40 -2.35 -22.42
C ARG A 313 -10.38 -0.92 -21.89
N GLY A 314 -9.88 0.01 -22.70
CA GLY A 314 -9.77 1.42 -22.34
C GLY A 314 -8.61 1.68 -21.37
N ILE A 315 -8.73 2.73 -20.56
CA ILE A 315 -7.67 3.23 -19.67
C ILE A 315 -8.06 3.21 -18.18
N PHE A 316 -9.16 2.55 -17.80
CA PHE A 316 -9.66 2.57 -16.42
C PHE A 316 -8.82 1.72 -15.45
N ARG A 317 -8.35 0.55 -15.92
CA ARG A 317 -7.46 -0.36 -15.18
C ARG A 317 -6.24 -0.68 -16.04
N VAL A 318 -5.11 -0.05 -15.71
CA VAL A 318 -3.86 -0.09 -16.48
C VAL A 318 -2.67 -0.23 -15.54
N HIS A 319 -1.53 -0.68 -16.07
CA HIS A 319 -0.32 -0.90 -15.28
C HIS A 319 0.43 0.38 -14.91
N GLN A 320 0.22 1.46 -15.66
CA GLN A 320 0.88 2.75 -15.48
C GLN A 320 -0.19 3.85 -15.52
N PHE A 321 -0.16 4.78 -14.58
CA PHE A 321 -1.07 5.93 -14.56
C PHE A 321 -0.56 7.04 -13.64
N GLU A 322 -0.88 8.29 -13.94
CA GLU A 322 -0.54 9.45 -13.12
C GLU A 322 -1.54 9.62 -11.97
N LYS A 323 -1.03 10.03 -10.81
CA LYS A 323 -1.86 10.27 -9.64
C LYS A 323 -1.40 11.51 -8.88
N ILE A 324 -2.40 12.29 -8.43
CA ILE A 324 -2.25 13.34 -7.43
C ILE A 324 -2.83 12.82 -6.13
N GLU A 325 -2.07 12.95 -5.05
CA GLU A 325 -2.36 12.34 -3.76
C GLU A 325 -2.24 13.37 -2.63
N GLN A 326 -3.15 13.30 -1.67
CA GLN A 326 -3.08 13.99 -0.40
C GLN A 326 -2.37 13.06 0.59
N PHE A 327 -1.34 13.56 1.26
CA PHE A 327 -0.69 12.86 2.36
C PHE A 327 -0.52 13.80 3.54
N VAL A 328 -0.92 13.38 4.73
CA VAL A 328 -0.86 14.23 5.93
C VAL A 328 -0.22 13.50 7.10
N TYR A 329 0.76 14.17 7.71
CA TYR A 329 1.27 13.83 9.04
C TYR A 329 0.51 14.69 10.06
N ALA A 330 -0.24 14.05 10.96
CA ALA A 330 -1.10 14.69 11.94
C ALA A 330 -0.65 14.39 13.38
N SER A 331 -1.06 15.25 14.31
CA SER A 331 -0.92 14.99 15.74
C SER A 331 -1.68 13.71 16.13
N PRO A 332 -1.11 12.84 16.98
CA PRO A 332 -1.82 11.67 17.50
C PRO A 332 -2.87 12.01 18.57
N HIS A 333 -2.90 13.26 19.06
CA HIS A 333 -3.76 13.69 20.17
C HIS A 333 -5.08 14.33 19.71
N ASP A 334 -6.02 14.40 20.64
CA ASP A 334 -7.27 15.18 20.54
C ASP A 334 -8.13 14.91 19.30
N GLY A 335 -8.05 13.70 18.74
CA GLY A 335 -8.81 13.32 17.55
C GLY A 335 -8.37 14.04 16.26
N LYS A 336 -7.23 14.75 16.27
CA LYS A 336 -6.77 15.58 15.14
C LYS A 336 -6.63 14.82 13.82
N SER A 337 -6.21 13.56 13.86
CA SER A 337 -6.17 12.72 12.66
C SER A 337 -7.56 12.44 12.09
N TRP A 338 -8.59 12.32 12.93
CA TRP A 338 -9.96 12.03 12.46
C TRP A 338 -10.63 13.29 11.90
N GLU A 339 -10.38 14.46 12.50
CA GLU A 339 -10.76 15.74 11.89
C GLU A 339 -10.10 15.91 10.51
N MET A 340 -8.80 15.58 10.41
CA MET A 340 -8.08 15.61 9.13
C MET A 340 -8.61 14.60 8.13
N PHE A 341 -9.02 13.41 8.58
CA PHE A 341 -9.62 12.39 7.71
C PHE A 341 -10.89 12.92 7.03
N ASP A 342 -11.76 13.59 7.78
CA ASP A 342 -12.97 14.21 7.24
C ASP A 342 -12.63 15.41 6.33
N GLU A 343 -11.58 16.18 6.63
CA GLU A 343 -11.08 17.26 5.78
C GLU A 343 -10.52 16.77 4.43
N MET A 344 -9.78 15.66 4.44
CA MET A 344 -9.16 15.07 3.25
C MET A 344 -10.20 14.50 2.29
N ILE A 345 -11.21 13.78 2.79
CA ILE A 345 -12.31 13.30 1.96
C ILE A 345 -13.16 14.47 1.45
N GLY A 346 -13.43 15.49 2.28
CA GLY A 346 -14.13 16.71 1.87
C GLY A 346 -13.39 17.47 0.77
N THR A 347 -12.05 17.52 0.83
CA THR A 347 -11.22 18.12 -0.22
C THR A 347 -11.32 17.37 -1.54
N ALA A 348 -11.37 16.03 -1.51
CA ALA A 348 -11.62 15.23 -2.70
C ALA A 348 -13.05 15.47 -3.23
N GLU A 349 -14.06 15.47 -2.36
CA GLU A 349 -15.44 15.78 -2.73
C GLU A 349 -15.57 17.12 -3.45
N GLU A 350 -14.97 18.19 -2.92
CA GLU A 350 -14.96 19.52 -3.54
C GLU A 350 -14.37 19.49 -4.97
N PHE A 351 -13.31 18.70 -5.20
CA PHE A 351 -12.72 18.53 -6.53
C PHE A 351 -13.71 17.90 -7.50
N TYR A 352 -14.34 16.78 -7.15
CA TYR A 352 -15.29 16.11 -8.05
C TYR A 352 -16.58 16.92 -8.26
N GLN A 353 -17.05 17.63 -7.23
CA GLN A 353 -18.18 18.56 -7.34
C GLN A 353 -17.87 19.70 -8.31
N SER A 354 -16.66 20.27 -8.23
CA SER A 354 -16.22 21.35 -9.13
C SER A 354 -16.07 20.91 -10.59
N LEU A 355 -15.80 19.62 -10.80
CA LEU A 355 -15.77 18.97 -12.11
C LEU A 355 -17.14 18.50 -12.58
N GLY A 356 -18.21 18.67 -11.79
CA GLY A 356 -19.55 18.24 -12.16
C GLY A 356 -19.74 16.72 -12.25
N ILE A 357 -18.95 15.93 -11.51
CA ILE A 357 -19.01 14.46 -11.57
C ILE A 357 -19.88 13.91 -10.44
N PRO A 358 -21.01 13.22 -10.73
CA PRO A 358 -21.86 12.60 -9.71
C PRO A 358 -21.15 11.44 -9.01
N TYR A 359 -21.36 11.27 -7.70
CA TYR A 359 -20.70 10.22 -6.91
C TYR A 359 -21.46 9.82 -5.64
N ARG A 360 -20.97 8.75 -5.01
CA ARG A 360 -21.29 8.38 -3.62
C ARG A 360 -20.02 8.22 -2.78
N ILE A 361 -20.12 8.51 -1.49
CA ILE A 361 -19.10 8.20 -0.49
C ILE A 361 -19.48 6.91 0.21
N VAL A 362 -18.55 5.98 0.26
CA VAL A 362 -18.76 4.64 0.79
C VAL A 362 -17.77 4.37 1.92
N ASN A 363 -18.28 3.89 3.04
CA ASN A 363 -17.50 3.43 4.19
C ASN A 363 -17.25 1.93 4.05
N ILE A 364 -15.98 1.59 3.91
CA ILE A 364 -15.55 0.27 3.46
C ILE A 364 -15.57 -0.72 4.62
N VAL A 365 -16.10 -1.91 4.35
CA VAL A 365 -16.21 -3.00 5.33
C VAL A 365 -14.85 -3.46 5.84
N SER A 366 -14.82 -3.87 7.10
CA SER A 366 -13.61 -4.25 7.83
C SER A 366 -12.77 -5.35 7.16
N GLY A 367 -13.40 -6.30 6.47
CA GLY A 367 -12.71 -7.38 5.75
C GLY A 367 -11.94 -6.92 4.51
N ALA A 368 -12.36 -5.82 3.89
CA ALA A 368 -11.74 -5.22 2.71
C ALA A 368 -10.70 -4.12 3.04
N LEU A 369 -10.54 -3.78 4.32
CA LEU A 369 -9.48 -2.86 4.76
C LEU A 369 -8.12 -3.54 4.71
N ASN A 370 -7.14 -2.84 4.15
CA ASN A 370 -5.74 -3.24 4.22
C ASN A 370 -5.25 -3.17 5.69
N HIS A 371 -4.08 -3.77 5.99
CA HIS A 371 -3.56 -3.79 7.36
C HIS A 371 -3.32 -2.41 7.97
N ALA A 372 -2.97 -1.40 7.16
CA ALA A 372 -2.67 -0.07 7.69
C ALA A 372 -3.90 0.75 8.06
N ALA A 373 -4.96 0.72 7.26
CA ALA A 373 -6.13 1.57 7.45
C ALA A 373 -6.92 1.18 8.70
N SER A 374 -7.12 2.14 9.60
CA SER A 374 -8.07 2.05 10.72
C SER A 374 -9.51 2.26 10.24
N LYS A 375 -9.69 3.12 9.24
CA LYS A 375 -10.94 3.37 8.49
C LYS A 375 -10.59 3.83 7.09
N LYS A 376 -11.45 3.51 6.11
CA LYS A 376 -11.33 3.93 4.72
C LYS A 376 -12.67 4.42 4.18
N LEU A 377 -12.65 5.54 3.47
CA LEU A 377 -13.78 6.07 2.70
C LEU A 377 -13.38 6.11 1.23
N ASP A 378 -14.22 5.53 0.38
CA ASP A 378 -14.04 5.60 -1.07
C ASP A 378 -15.06 6.58 -1.68
N LEU A 379 -14.61 7.37 -2.65
CA LEU A 379 -15.49 8.13 -3.54
C LEU A 379 -15.64 7.33 -4.83
N GLU A 380 -16.84 6.84 -5.05
CA GLU A 380 -17.21 6.11 -6.25
C GLU A 380 -18.05 7.02 -7.14
N ALA A 381 -17.51 7.39 -8.30
CA ALA A 381 -18.23 8.21 -9.26
C ALA A 381 -19.23 7.38 -10.06
N TRP A 382 -20.34 8.00 -10.45
CA TRP A 382 -21.31 7.41 -11.35
C TRP A 382 -20.85 7.53 -12.81
N PHE A 383 -20.83 6.40 -13.50
CA PHE A 383 -20.44 6.27 -14.91
C PHE A 383 -21.70 6.02 -15.75
N PRO A 384 -22.28 7.04 -16.39
CA PRO A 384 -23.60 6.94 -17.02
C PRO A 384 -23.64 6.07 -18.28
N GLY A 385 -22.54 5.93 -19.01
CA GLY A 385 -22.44 5.02 -20.15
C GLY A 385 -22.22 3.57 -19.73
N SER A 386 -21.54 3.36 -18.61
CA SER A 386 -21.32 2.05 -18.01
C SER A 386 -22.49 1.59 -17.11
N GLY A 387 -23.31 2.51 -16.62
CA GLY A 387 -24.44 2.24 -15.71
C GLY A 387 -24.03 1.75 -14.32
N ALA A 388 -22.87 2.19 -13.80
CA ALA A 388 -22.33 1.69 -12.53
C ALA A 388 -21.53 2.77 -11.77
N PHE A 389 -21.41 2.58 -10.45
CA PHE A 389 -20.45 3.30 -9.63
C PHE A 389 -19.06 2.70 -9.77
N ARG A 390 -18.03 3.54 -9.85
CA ARG A 390 -16.63 3.13 -9.98
C ARG A 390 -15.74 4.00 -9.11
N GLU A 391 -14.87 3.36 -8.34
CA GLU A 391 -13.92 4.01 -7.42
C GLU A 391 -12.95 4.94 -8.17
N LEU A 392 -12.91 6.21 -7.74
CA LEU A 392 -11.94 7.22 -8.18
C LEU A 392 -11.01 7.68 -7.05
N VAL A 393 -11.47 7.61 -5.81
CA VAL A 393 -10.72 7.99 -4.61
C VAL A 393 -10.84 6.92 -3.56
N SER A 394 -9.74 6.69 -2.87
CA SER A 394 -9.72 6.08 -1.55
C SER A 394 -9.02 7.02 -0.57
N CYS A 395 -9.60 7.21 0.62
CA CYS A 395 -9.09 8.03 1.72
C CYS A 395 -8.97 7.16 2.97
N SER A 396 -7.78 7.05 3.55
CA SER A 396 -7.48 6.19 4.69
C SER A 396 -6.83 6.97 5.83
N ASN A 397 -7.27 6.70 7.05
CA ASN A 397 -6.51 7.05 8.26
C ASN A 397 -5.76 5.80 8.74
N CYS A 398 -4.43 5.85 8.71
CA CYS A 398 -3.56 4.74 9.11
C CYS A 398 -3.06 4.88 10.56
N THR A 399 -3.51 5.91 11.29
CA THR A 399 -3.05 6.26 12.64
C THR A 399 -1.52 6.20 12.72
N ASP A 400 -0.97 5.67 13.80
CA ASP A 400 0.45 5.48 14.03
C ASP A 400 1.05 4.21 13.37
N TYR A 401 0.26 3.40 12.65
CA TYR A 401 0.67 2.08 12.17
C TYR A 401 1.86 2.13 11.19
N GLN A 402 1.83 3.10 10.28
CA GLN A 402 2.95 3.39 9.36
C GLN A 402 4.10 4.09 10.09
N ALA A 403 3.77 5.13 10.88
CA ALA A 403 4.74 5.96 11.59
C ALA A 403 5.63 5.15 12.54
N ARG A 404 5.06 4.17 13.24
CA ARG A 404 5.80 3.28 14.15
C ARG A 404 6.86 2.46 13.43
N ARG A 405 6.52 1.90 12.26
CA ARG A 405 7.48 1.12 11.47
C ARG A 405 8.60 2.00 10.91
N LEU A 406 8.25 3.19 10.45
CA LEU A 406 9.15 4.18 9.88
C LEU A 406 9.88 5.00 10.96
N ARG A 407 9.54 4.82 12.23
CA ARG A 407 10.09 5.51 13.40
C ARG A 407 9.91 7.04 13.34
N ILE A 408 8.76 7.51 12.87
CA ILE A 408 8.41 8.94 12.76
C ILE A 408 7.69 9.39 14.04
N ARG A 409 8.42 10.06 14.91
CA ARG A 409 8.00 10.30 16.29
C ARG A 409 7.35 11.67 16.46
N TYR A 410 6.44 11.75 17.42
CA TYR A 410 5.87 13.01 17.88
C TYR A 410 6.80 13.63 18.93
N GLY A 411 7.59 14.63 18.53
CA GLY A 411 8.66 15.24 19.31
C GLY A 411 8.20 16.33 20.26
N GLN A 412 7.42 15.97 21.28
CA GLN A 412 7.05 16.92 22.32
C GLN A 412 8.20 17.18 23.32
N THR A 413 8.46 18.45 23.63
CA THR A 413 9.48 18.88 24.61
C THR A 413 8.91 19.11 26.02
N LYS A 414 7.58 19.06 26.16
CA LYS A 414 6.87 19.51 27.38
C LYS A 414 6.80 18.46 28.48
N LYS A 415 6.96 17.17 28.16
CA LYS A 415 6.89 16.06 29.13
C LYS A 415 7.95 15.03 28.79
N MET A 416 8.70 14.58 29.80
CA MET A 416 9.51 13.37 29.70
C MET A 416 8.55 12.19 29.71
N MET A 417 8.44 11.48 28.58
CA MET A 417 7.59 10.29 28.48
C MET A 417 8.44 9.03 28.54
N ASP A 418 7.89 8.01 29.20
CA ASP A 418 8.52 6.68 29.27
C ASP A 418 8.62 6.01 27.88
N LYS A 419 7.80 6.46 26.92
CA LYS A 419 7.83 6.01 25.52
C LYS A 419 7.66 7.17 24.55
N ALA A 420 8.31 7.03 23.40
CA ALA A 420 8.04 7.91 22.27
C ALA A 420 6.65 7.60 21.70
N GLU A 421 5.84 8.64 21.52
CA GLU A 421 4.64 8.59 20.70
C GLU A 421 5.01 8.79 19.22
N PHE A 422 4.16 8.31 18.33
CA PHE A 422 4.33 8.45 16.88
C PHE A 422 3.23 9.33 16.31
N VAL A 423 3.53 10.04 15.24
CA VAL A 423 2.51 10.84 14.54
C VAL A 423 1.47 9.94 13.88
N HIS A 424 0.30 10.49 13.58
CA HIS A 424 -0.68 9.79 12.74
C HIS A 424 -0.43 10.12 11.26
N MET A 425 -0.60 9.13 10.38
CA MET A 425 -0.38 9.27 8.94
C MET A 425 -1.69 8.96 8.19
N LEU A 426 -2.04 9.84 7.26
CA LEU A 426 -3.23 9.73 6.43
C LEU A 426 -2.87 9.89 4.96
N ASN A 427 -3.61 9.19 4.10
CA ASN A 427 -3.47 9.30 2.65
C ASN A 427 -4.84 9.35 1.98
N ALA A 428 -4.97 10.10 0.90
CA ALA A 428 -6.14 10.11 0.06
C ALA A 428 -5.79 10.40 -1.39
N THR A 429 -6.38 9.66 -2.32
CA THR A 429 -6.26 10.00 -3.74
C THR A 429 -7.02 11.30 -4.02
N MET A 430 -6.39 12.27 -4.68
CA MET A 430 -7.08 13.47 -5.18
C MET A 430 -7.60 13.21 -6.60
N CYS A 431 -6.72 12.74 -7.48
CA CYS A 431 -7.03 12.52 -8.89
C CYS A 431 -6.15 11.39 -9.45
N ALA A 432 -6.75 10.26 -9.83
CA ALA A 432 -6.11 9.24 -10.67
C ALA A 432 -6.46 9.54 -12.14
N THR A 433 -5.54 10.14 -12.89
CA THR A 433 -5.85 10.89 -14.12
C THR A 433 -6.64 10.07 -15.14
N THR A 434 -6.24 8.83 -15.37
CA THR A 434 -6.88 7.94 -16.36
C THR A 434 -8.32 7.61 -16.01
N ARG A 435 -8.62 7.32 -14.73
CA ARG A 435 -9.98 7.04 -14.27
C ARG A 435 -10.85 8.29 -14.27
N VAL A 436 -10.31 9.43 -13.85
CA VAL A 436 -11.04 10.71 -13.87
C VAL A 436 -11.34 11.15 -15.30
N MET A 437 -10.41 10.96 -16.25
CA MET A 437 -10.69 11.14 -17.67
C MET A 437 -11.86 10.26 -18.12
N CYS A 438 -11.88 8.97 -17.75
CA CYS A 438 -13.00 8.09 -18.10
C CYS A 438 -14.35 8.61 -17.55
N ALA A 439 -14.36 9.11 -16.31
CA ALA A 439 -15.56 9.71 -15.70
C ALA A 439 -16.02 10.97 -16.44
N ILE A 440 -15.08 11.86 -16.83
CA ILE A 440 -15.37 13.06 -17.61
C ILE A 440 -15.93 12.70 -18.98
N LEU A 441 -15.29 11.77 -19.70
CA LEU A 441 -15.73 11.34 -21.02
C LEU A 441 -17.19 10.86 -20.97
N GLU A 442 -17.54 10.00 -20.03
CA GLU A 442 -18.93 9.53 -19.93
C GLU A 442 -19.90 10.62 -19.51
N ASN A 443 -19.56 11.43 -18.49
CA ASN A 443 -20.46 12.45 -17.95
C ASN A 443 -20.62 13.68 -18.87
N TYR A 444 -19.65 13.97 -19.73
CA TYR A 444 -19.67 15.16 -20.60
C TYR A 444 -19.88 14.85 -22.09
N GLN A 445 -20.17 13.60 -22.47
CA GLN A 445 -20.50 13.27 -23.87
C GLN A 445 -21.79 13.96 -24.35
N THR A 446 -21.77 14.38 -25.61
CA THR A 446 -22.86 14.90 -26.43
C THR A 446 -22.92 14.13 -27.76
N GLU A 447 -23.73 14.58 -28.72
CA GLU A 447 -23.72 14.03 -30.07
C GLU A 447 -22.45 14.38 -30.86
N GLU A 448 -21.84 15.54 -30.58
CA GLU A 448 -20.70 16.09 -31.34
C GLU A 448 -19.33 15.73 -30.75
N GLY A 449 -19.28 15.44 -29.45
CA GLY A 449 -18.02 15.22 -28.75
C GLY A 449 -18.18 15.18 -27.24
N ILE A 450 -17.09 15.54 -26.55
CA ILE A 450 -17.03 15.63 -25.09
C ILE A 450 -16.86 17.09 -24.70
N LEU A 451 -17.82 17.64 -23.97
CA LEU A 451 -17.68 18.99 -23.42
C LEU A 451 -16.54 19.02 -22.39
N VAL A 452 -15.73 20.08 -22.40
CA VAL A 452 -14.68 20.26 -21.40
C VAL A 452 -15.29 20.87 -20.13
N PRO A 453 -15.11 20.25 -18.94
CA PRO A 453 -15.55 20.81 -17.67
C PRO A 453 -15.01 22.24 -17.49
N GLU A 454 -15.85 23.14 -16.99
CA GLU A 454 -15.55 24.58 -16.91
C GLU A 454 -14.20 24.86 -16.24
N LYS A 455 -13.90 24.17 -15.14
CA LYS A 455 -12.66 24.33 -14.37
C LYS A 455 -11.41 23.85 -15.09
N LEU A 456 -11.54 23.02 -16.12
CA LEU A 456 -10.40 22.52 -16.88
C LEU A 456 -10.08 23.39 -18.10
N ARG A 457 -11.01 24.25 -18.53
CA ARG A 457 -10.88 25.02 -19.79
C ARG A 457 -9.67 25.94 -19.82
N GLU A 458 -9.27 26.51 -18.67
CA GLU A 458 -8.11 27.40 -18.57
C GLU A 458 -6.77 26.70 -18.87
N PHE A 459 -6.74 25.36 -18.76
CA PHE A 459 -5.54 24.54 -18.99
C PHE A 459 -5.54 23.85 -20.36
N MET A 460 -6.64 23.93 -21.09
CA MET A 460 -6.77 23.31 -22.41
C MET A 460 -6.17 24.21 -23.50
N PRO A 461 -5.58 23.64 -24.57
CA PRO A 461 -5.08 24.43 -25.67
C PRO A 461 -6.21 25.13 -26.44
N PRO A 462 -5.92 26.26 -27.13
CA PRO A 462 -6.87 26.92 -28.01
C PRO A 462 -7.49 25.94 -29.02
N GLY A 463 -8.80 26.03 -29.23
CA GLY A 463 -9.55 25.13 -30.12
C GLY A 463 -10.02 23.83 -29.48
N MET A 464 -9.63 23.53 -28.24
CA MET A 464 -10.14 22.41 -27.44
C MET A 464 -10.64 22.85 -26.06
N THR A 465 -10.92 24.14 -25.87
CA THR A 465 -11.33 24.71 -24.57
C THR A 465 -12.79 24.43 -24.23
N GLU A 466 -13.67 24.25 -25.22
CA GLU A 466 -15.11 24.05 -24.99
C GLU A 466 -15.55 22.60 -25.23
N ILE A 467 -15.08 21.99 -26.32
CA ILE A 467 -15.47 20.64 -26.74
C ILE A 467 -14.30 19.91 -27.39
N ILE A 468 -14.14 18.63 -27.04
CA ILE A 468 -13.27 17.68 -27.72
C ILE A 468 -14.15 16.89 -28.71
N LYS A 469 -14.05 17.20 -30.00
CA LYS A 469 -14.93 16.64 -31.04
C LYS A 469 -14.64 15.17 -31.32
N PHE A 470 -15.68 14.43 -31.70
CA PHE A 470 -15.51 13.10 -32.28
C PHE A 470 -14.92 13.19 -33.68
N VAL A 471 -13.88 12.39 -33.94
CA VAL A 471 -13.16 12.31 -35.22
C VAL A 471 -13.12 10.89 -35.77
N LYS A 472 -13.55 9.92 -34.97
CA LYS A 472 -13.66 8.50 -35.32
C LYS A 472 -15.06 7.98 -34.97
N PRO A 473 -15.58 7.01 -35.73
CA PRO A 473 -16.83 6.32 -35.38
C PRO A 473 -16.66 5.48 -34.10
N ALA A 474 -17.78 5.23 -33.41
CA ALA A 474 -17.79 4.38 -32.22
C ALA A 474 -17.44 2.92 -32.58
N PRO A 475 -16.49 2.27 -31.88
CA PRO A 475 -16.16 0.87 -32.10
C PRO A 475 -17.37 -0.07 -31.99
N ILE A 476 -18.23 0.16 -30.99
CA ILE A 476 -19.45 -0.66 -30.79
C ILE A 476 -20.40 -0.63 -31.99
N ASP A 477 -20.59 0.54 -32.62
CA ASP A 477 -21.46 0.69 -33.78
C ASP A 477 -20.87 -0.03 -35.01
N GLN A 478 -19.54 -0.01 -35.15
CA GLN A 478 -18.85 -0.75 -36.20
C GLN A 478 -18.96 -2.27 -36.01
N GLU A 479 -18.82 -2.76 -34.78
CA GLU A 479 -18.98 -4.19 -34.47
C GLU A 479 -20.40 -4.68 -34.72
N MET A 480 -21.42 -3.91 -34.29
CA MET A 480 -22.82 -4.25 -34.54
C MET A 480 -23.12 -4.29 -36.05
N SER A 481 -22.62 -3.32 -36.82
CA SER A 481 -22.76 -3.30 -38.28
C SER A 481 -22.10 -4.52 -38.94
N LYS A 482 -20.89 -4.90 -38.51
CA LYS A 482 -20.19 -6.10 -39.01
C LYS A 482 -20.96 -7.38 -38.66
N LYS A 483 -21.49 -7.51 -37.44
CA LYS A 483 -22.32 -8.66 -37.02
C LYS A 483 -23.61 -8.76 -37.83
N ALA A 484 -24.31 -7.64 -38.03
CA ALA A 484 -25.53 -7.59 -38.84
C ALA A 484 -25.28 -7.98 -40.31
N LYS A 485 -24.17 -7.50 -40.92
CA LYS A 485 -23.75 -7.92 -42.27
C LYS A 485 -23.42 -9.41 -42.34
N LYS A 486 -22.74 -9.97 -41.33
CA LYS A 486 -22.42 -11.40 -41.27
C LYS A 486 -23.67 -12.28 -41.10
N GLN A 487 -24.69 -11.81 -40.37
CA GLN A 487 -25.98 -12.48 -40.26
C GLN A 487 -26.80 -12.41 -41.56
N LYS A 488 -26.87 -11.26 -42.24
CA LYS A 488 -27.51 -11.14 -43.55
C LYS A 488 -26.86 -12.06 -44.60
N ASN A 489 -25.53 -12.14 -44.63
CA ASN A 489 -24.83 -13.04 -45.56
C ASN A 489 -25.06 -14.53 -45.22
N LYS A 490 -25.25 -14.89 -43.95
CA LYS A 490 -25.65 -16.26 -43.58
C LYS A 490 -27.09 -16.58 -44.01
N GLN A 491 -28.03 -15.65 -43.85
CA GLN A 491 -29.42 -15.84 -44.29
C GLN A 491 -29.54 -15.87 -45.83
N ALA A 492 -28.75 -15.09 -46.54
CA ALA A 492 -28.71 -15.11 -48.01
C ALA A 492 -28.07 -16.41 -48.57
N GLY A 493 -27.11 -17.00 -47.86
CA GLY A 493 -26.50 -18.29 -48.24
C GLY A 493 -27.39 -19.51 -47.98
N ASP A 494 -28.36 -19.40 -47.06
CA ASP A 494 -29.34 -20.46 -46.77
C ASP A 494 -30.55 -20.42 -47.74
N GLN A 495 -30.76 -19.29 -48.43
CA GLN A 495 -31.79 -19.16 -49.47
C GLN A 495 -31.33 -19.56 -50.88
N SER A 496 -30.04 -19.90 -51.07
CA SER A 496 -29.50 -20.30 -52.38
C SER A 496 -29.38 -21.83 -52.60
N LEU A 497 -30.05 -22.64 -51.78
CA LEU A 497 -30.18 -24.09 -51.97
C LEU A 497 -31.67 -24.48 -51.89
N PRO A 498 -32.45 -24.16 -52.94
CA PRO A 498 -33.00 -25.24 -53.74
C PRO A 498 -33.22 -24.81 -55.20
N ASP A 499 -32.22 -24.96 -56.08
CA ASP A 499 -32.46 -24.92 -57.55
C ASP A 499 -31.30 -25.49 -58.40
N ALA A 500 -30.39 -26.27 -57.78
CA ALA A 500 -29.24 -26.86 -58.49
C ALA A 500 -29.20 -28.40 -58.43
N MET A 501 -30.36 -29.06 -58.46
CA MET A 501 -30.46 -30.53 -58.56
C MET A 501 -31.44 -31.05 -59.64
N GLU A 502 -31.73 -30.26 -60.67
CA GLU A 502 -32.39 -30.75 -61.89
C GLU A 502 -31.65 -30.24 -63.14
N GLN A 503 -30.43 -30.74 -63.38
CA GLN A 503 -29.82 -30.77 -64.72
C GLN A 503 -28.48 -31.55 -64.70
N MET A 504 -28.55 -32.84 -64.38
CA MET A 504 -27.54 -33.79 -64.87
C MET A 504 -28.26 -34.98 -65.46
N SER A 505 -28.74 -34.78 -66.69
CA SER A 505 -29.19 -35.84 -67.59
C SER A 505 -28.00 -36.72 -67.96
N VAL A 506 -28.25 -38.01 -67.75
CA VAL A 506 -27.56 -39.18 -68.29
C VAL A 506 -27.17 -38.97 -69.75
N ASN A 507 -25.92 -39.25 -70.10
CA ASN A 507 -25.59 -39.77 -71.43
C ASN A 507 -24.37 -40.70 -71.37
N ASN A 508 -24.63 -41.95 -71.74
CA ASN A 508 -23.68 -43.03 -71.99
C ASN A 508 -22.83 -42.74 -73.24
N SER A 509 -21.53 -42.99 -73.16
CA SER A 509 -20.72 -43.83 -74.08
C SER A 509 -19.29 -43.92 -73.57
#